data_AF-A0A284SCJ5-F1
#
_entry.id   AF-A0A284SCJ5-F1
#
_cell.length_a   1.000
_cell.length_b   1.000
_cell.length_c   1.000
_cell.angle_alpha   90.00
_cell.angle_beta   90.00
_cell.angle_gamma   90.00
#
_symmetry.space_group_name_H-M   'P 1'
#
loop_
_entity.id
_entity.type
_entity.pdbx_description
1 polymer ?
#
loop_
_entity_poly.entity_id
_entity_poly.type
_entity_poly.pdbx_seq_one_letter_code
_entity_poly.pdbx_strand_id
1 'polypeptide(L)' 'MFGFGRHICPGQYLALDTVWIAIASMMSTLSFSKAVDSEGQDIEPSESYTSGFVCLLIPFKCMIKAHLAVAQVLLVD' A
#
# COMPACT_ATOMS: atom_id res chain seq x y z
N MET A 1 -7.23 3.75 -14.01
CA MET A 1 -7.78 4.55 -15.14
C MET A 1 -9.19 5.00 -14.77
N PHE A 2 -9.55 6.24 -15.08
CA PHE A 2 -10.80 6.88 -14.62
C PHE A 2 -11.90 6.94 -15.69
N GLY A 3 -11.75 6.24 -16.82
CA GLY A 3 -12.70 6.29 -17.94
C GLY A 3 -12.37 7.41 -18.95
N PHE A 4 -13.33 7.75 -19.82
CA PHE A 4 -13.17 8.76 -20.87
C PHE A 4 -14.47 9.49 -21.21
N GLY A 5 -14.33 10.67 -21.83
CA GLY A 5 -15.44 11.45 -22.35
C GLY A 5 -16.42 11.88 -21.27
N ARG A 6 -17.73 11.83 -21.57
CA ARG A 6 -18.79 12.27 -20.65
C ARG A 6 -18.97 11.37 -19.41
N HIS A 7 -18.37 10.17 -19.41
CA HIS A 7 -18.42 9.23 -18.28
C HIS A 7 -17.06 9.10 -17.57
N ILE A 8 -16.16 10.07 -17.75
CA ILE A 8 -14.94 10.14 -16.95
C ILE A 8 -15.31 10.34 -15.48
N CYS A 9 -14.60 9.66 -14.57
CA CYS A 9 -14.85 9.79 -13.14
C CYS A 9 -14.59 11.23 -12.68
N PRO A 10 -15.60 11.97 -12.20
CA PRO A 10 -15.40 13.35 -11.74
C PRO A 10 -14.51 13.41 -10.49
N GLY A 11 -14.41 12.31 -9.74
CA GLY A 11 -13.57 12.19 -8.54
C GLY A 11 -12.10 11.90 -8.80
N GLN A 12 -11.63 11.87 -10.05
CA GLN A 12 -10.25 11.47 -10.38
C GLN A 12 -9.17 12.32 -9.71
N TYR A 13 -9.39 13.63 -9.59
CA TYR A 13 -8.43 14.54 -8.97
C TYR A 13 -8.36 14.32 -7.46
N LEU A 14 -9.52 14.27 -6.81
CA LEU A 14 -9.61 13.94 -5.38
C LEU A 14 -8.96 12.58 -5.08
N ALA A 15 -9.20 11.57 -5.92
CA ALA A 15 -8.63 10.24 -5.74
C ALA A 15 -7.09 10.26 -5.84
N LEU A 16 -6.54 10.94 -6.85
CA LEU A 16 -5.09 11.06 -7.03
C LEU A 16 -4.45 11.83 -5.87
N ASP A 17 -5.03 12.97 -5.47
CA ASP A 17 -4.53 13.80 -4.38
C ASP A 17 -4.58 13.06 -3.04
N THR A 18 -5.66 12.34 -2.77
CA THR A 18 -5.83 11.55 -1.54
C THR A 18 -4.78 10.44 -1.46
N VAL A 19 -4.57 9.69 -2.56
CA VAL A 19 -3.55 8.63 -2.62
C VAL A 19 -2.15 9.23 -2.44
N TRP A 20 -1.86 10.36 -3.09
CA TRP A 20 -0.57 11.03 -2.95
C TRP A 20 -0.30 11.47 -1.50
N ILE A 21 -1.26 12.13 -0.86
CA ILE A 21 -1.13 12.58 0.53
C ILE A 21 -0.95 11.38 1.45
N ALA A 22 -1.71 10.30 1.25
CA ALA A 22 -1.56 9.08 2.04
C ALA A 22 -0.14 8.49 1.90
N ILE A 23 0.34 8.31 0.67
CA ILE A 23 1.69 7.77 0.40
C ILE A 23 2.77 8.66 1.01
N ALA A 24 2.71 9.98 0.78
CA ALA A 24 3.68 10.93 1.34
C ALA A 24 3.69 10.91 2.87
N SER A 25 2.51 10.89 3.50
CA SER A 25 2.37 10.85 4.95
C SER A 25 2.94 9.54 5.53
N MET A 26 2.62 8.41 4.89
CA MET A 26 3.17 7.11 5.27
C MET A 26 4.69 7.08 5.12
N MET A 27 5.26 7.48 3.98
CA MET A 27 6.72 7.49 3.78
C MET A 27 7.46 8.45 4.72
N SER A 28 6.81 9.52 5.18
CA SER A 28 7.43 10.46 6.14
C SER A 28 7.61 9.84 7.54
N THR A 29 6.75 8.89 7.91
CA THR A 29 6.66 8.36 9.28
C THR A 29 6.99 6.87 9.39
N LEU A 30 6.91 6.13 8.28
CA LEU A 30 7.02 4.68 8.22
C LEU A 30 8.05 4.27 7.17
N SER A 31 8.75 3.18 7.47
CA SER A 31 9.57 2.41 6.54
C SER A 31 8.86 1.12 6.17
N PHE A 32 8.89 0.77 4.89
CA PHE A 32 8.31 -0.45 4.34
C PHE A 32 9.43 -1.33 3.79
N SER A 33 9.42 -2.62 4.12
CA SER A 33 10.33 -3.61 3.55
C SER A 33 9.61 -4.93 3.28
N LYS A 34 10.27 -5.81 2.52
CA LYS A 34 9.78 -7.18 2.35
C LYS A 34 9.69 -7.88 3.70
N ALA A 35 8.72 -8.78 3.82
CA ALA A 35 8.70 -9.70 4.95
C ALA A 35 9.87 -10.66 4.82
N VAL A 36 10.32 -11.20 5.95
CA VAL A 36 11.46 -12.09 6.04
C VAL A 36 10.99 -13.46 6.51
N ASP A 37 11.54 -14.53 5.96
CA ASP A 37 11.24 -15.91 6.40
C ASP A 37 12.03 -16.31 7.66
N SER A 38 11.91 -17.58 8.07
CA SER A 38 12.63 -18.11 9.24
C SER A 38 14.15 -18.14 9.08
N GLU A 39 14.65 -18.08 7.85
CA GLU A 39 16.07 -18.16 7.51
C GLU A 39 16.68 -16.77 7.27
N GLY A 40 15.90 -15.70 7.42
CA GLY A 40 16.38 -14.34 7.23
C GLY A 40 16.33 -13.87 5.77
N GLN A 41 15.66 -14.58 4.88
CA GLN A 41 15.56 -14.22 3.46
C GLN A 41 14.28 -13.44 3.15
N ASP A 42 14.40 -12.51 2.20
CA ASP A 42 13.26 -11.72 1.72
C ASP A 42 12.21 -12.61 1.03
N ILE A 43 10.96 -12.46 1.46
CA ILE A 43 9.81 -13.08 0.82
C ILE A 43 9.33 -12.15 -0.31
N GLU A 44 9.46 -12.59 -1.56
CA GLU A 44 8.94 -11.84 -2.70
C GLU A 44 7.40 -11.84 -2.70
N PRO A 45 6.73 -10.67 -2.74
CA PRO A 45 5.30 -10.61 -2.89
C PRO A 45 4.85 -11.26 -4.20
N SER A 46 3.75 -12.03 -4.16
CA SER A 46 3.17 -12.57 -5.39
C SER A 46 2.59 -11.45 -6.25
N GLU A 47 2.90 -11.45 -7.55
CA GLU A 47 2.28 -10.54 -8.54
C GLU A 47 0.87 -11.00 -8.97
N SER A 48 0.20 -11.77 -8.12
CA SER A 48 -1.14 -12.27 -8.38
C SER A 48 -2.20 -11.24 -7.96
N TYR A 49 -3.27 -11.19 -8.73
CA TYR A 49 -4.38 -10.25 -8.52
C TYR A 49 -5.69 -11.01 -8.32
N THR A 50 -6.60 -10.41 -7.56
CA THR A 50 -7.99 -10.87 -7.47
C THR A 50 -8.66 -10.77 -8.84
N SER A 51 -9.47 -11.77 -9.17
CA SER A 51 -10.35 -11.72 -10.35
C SER A 51 -11.66 -11.05 -9.96
N GLY A 52 -12.14 -10.10 -10.77
CA GLY A 52 -13.43 -9.45 -10.56
C GLY A 52 -13.50 -8.04 -11.12
N PHE A 53 -14.56 -7.31 -10.76
CA PHE A 53 -14.75 -5.91 -11.16
C PHE A 53 -13.66 -4.98 -10.60
N VAL A 54 -13.10 -5.32 -9.43
CA VAL A 54 -11.95 -4.64 -8.83
C VAL A 54 -10.76 -5.61 -8.81
N CYS A 55 -9.64 -5.18 -9.39
CA CYS A 55 -8.39 -5.91 -9.36
C CYS A 55 -7.52 -5.39 -8.21
N LEU A 56 -7.29 -6.22 -7.20
CA LEU A 56 -6.42 -5.95 -6.06
C LEU A 56 -5.30 -7.00 -6.02
N LEU A 57 -4.15 -6.65 -5.47
CA LEU A 57 -3.13 -7.66 -5.15
C LEU A 57 -3.70 -8.63 -4.12
N ILE A 58 -3.37 -9.91 -4.25
CA ILE A 58 -3.68 -10.92 -3.22
C ILE A 58 -2.92 -10.55 -1.93
N PRO A 59 -3.49 -10.74 -0.73
CA PRO A 59 -2.78 -10.43 0.52
C PRO A 59 -1.38 -11.04 0.57
N PHE A 60 -0.39 -10.20 0.86
CA PHE A 60 1.01 -10.58 1.01
C PHE A 60 1.57 -10.03 2.33
N LYS A 61 2.61 -10.68 2.85
CA LYS A 61 3.30 -10.20 4.05
C LYS A 61 4.26 -9.09 3.68
N CYS A 62 4.28 -8.03 4.49
CA CYS A 62 5.29 -6.99 4.43
C CYS A 62 5.67 -6.58 5.85
N MET A 63 6.80 -5.90 5.99
CA MET A 63 7.24 -5.36 7.27
C MET A 63 7.07 -3.84 7.24
N ILE A 64 6.35 -3.31 8.22
CA ILE A 64 6.12 -1.87 8.40
C ILE A 64 6.75 -1.48 9.73
N LYS A 65 7.58 -0.44 9.72
CA LYS A 65 8.25 0.07 10.92
C LYS A 65 8.05 1.58 11.01
N ALA A 66 7.59 2.06 12.15
CA ALA A 66 7.61 3.50 12.41
C ALA A 66 9.04 4.03 12.58
N HIS A 67 9.35 5.20 12.02
CA HIS A 67 10.65 5.85 12.23
C HIS A 67 10.88 6.22 13.69
N LEU A 68 9.79 6.50 14.41
CA LEU A 68 9.83 6.85 15.81
C LEU A 68 9.50 5.63 16.69
N ALA A 69 10.37 5.33 17.66
CA ALA A 69 10.23 4.17 18.53
C ALA A 69 8.91 4.15 19.32
N VAL A 70 8.45 5.29 19.85
CA VAL A 70 7.18 5.34 20.60
C VAL A 70 5.96 5.06 19.72
N ALA A 71 6.03 5.36 18.42
CA ALA A 71 4.92 5.09 17.50
C ALA A 71 4.84 3.62 17.07
N GLN A 72 5.88 2.82 17.32
CA GLN A 72 5.89 1.38 16.97
C GLN A 72 4.79 0.61 17.69
N VAL A 73 4.43 0.99 18.92
CA VAL A 73 3.38 0.32 19.71
C VAL A 73 1.98 0.47 19.09
N LEU A 74 1.80 1.41 18.15
CA LEU A 74 0.53 1.65 17.48
C LEU A 74 0.32 0.75 16.26
N LEU A 75 1.39 0.12 15.76
CA LEU A 75 1.32 -0.85 14.68
C LEU A 75 1.03 -2.21 15.29
N VAL A 76 -0.22 -2.67 15.18
CA VAL A 76 -0.67 -3.98 15.65
C VAL A 76 -0.78 -4.90 14.43
N ASP A 77 -0.08 -6.04 14.47
CA ASP A 77 -0.22 -7.16 13.52
C ASP A 77 -1.51 -7.96 13.76
#